data_AF-A0A841PXI7-F1
#
_entry.id   AF-A0A841PXI7-F1
#
_cell.length_a   1.000
_cell.length_b   1.000
_cell.length_c   1.000
_cell.angle_alpha   90.00
_cell.angle_beta   90.00
_cell.angle_gamma   90.00
#
_symmetry.space_group_name_H-M   'P 1'
#
loop_
_entity.id
_entity.type
_entity.pdbx_description
1 polymer ?
#
loop_
_entity_poly.entity_id
_entity_poly.type
_entity_poly.pdbx_seq_one_letter_code
_entity_poly.pdbx_strand_id
1 'polypeptide(L)' 'MEEKEKLFVIGENIKYEGEQLKVIAEYERTIVAEFNRFPIPDREEEFPFRRIVIKKGKAERIG' A
#
# COMPACT_ATOMS: atom_id res chain seq x y z
N MET A 1 7.30 -10.98 24.59
CA MET A 1 6.66 -10.01 23.67
C MET A 1 5.87 -10.82 22.68
N GLU A 2 4.54 -10.62 22.60
CA GLU A 2 3.78 -11.17 21.48
C GLU A 2 4.26 -10.51 20.19
N GLU A 3 4.73 -11.30 19.24
CA GLU A 3 4.97 -10.80 17.90
C GLU A 3 3.62 -10.41 17.31
N LYS A 4 3.44 -9.11 17.02
CA LYS A 4 2.20 -8.63 16.40
C LYS A 4 2.09 -9.23 14.99
N GLU A 5 0.92 -9.76 14.67
CA GLU A 5 0.65 -10.42 13.40
C GLU A 5 0.94 -9.47 12.22
N LYS A 6 1.87 -9.89 11.36
CA LYS A 6 2.14 -9.25 10.07
C LYS A 6 1.10 -9.73 9.07
N LEU A 7 0.28 -8.80 8.60
CA LEU A 7 -0.75 -9.06 7.59
C LEU A 7 -0.22 -8.84 6.18
N PHE A 8 0.98 -8.29 6.02
CA PHE A 8 1.58 -8.06 4.72
C PHE A 8 3.05 -8.49 4.69
N VAL A 9 3.57 -8.73 3.50
CA VAL A 9 4.96 -9.07 3.23
C VAL A 9 5.58 -7.93 2.42
N ILE A 10 6.72 -7.42 2.88
CA ILE A 10 7.46 -6.39 2.15
C ILE A 10 7.82 -6.93 0.75
N GLY A 11 7.50 -6.15 -0.27
CA GLY A 11 7.69 -6.51 -1.68
C GLY A 11 6.46 -7.13 -2.35
N GLU A 12 5.42 -7.53 -1.60
CA GLU A 12 4.18 -8.04 -2.21
C GLU A 12 3.39 -6.93 -2.90
N ASN A 13 2.58 -7.30 -3.89
CA ASN A 13 1.67 -6.39 -4.56
C ASN A 13 0.28 -6.41 -3.89
N ILE A 14 -0.28 -5.23 -3.69
CA ILE A 14 -1.62 -4.99 -3.15
C ILE A 14 -2.39 -4.06 -4.07
N LYS A 15 -3.70 -3.98 -3.86
CA LYS A 15 -4.60 -3.04 -4.52
C LYS A 15 -5.16 -2.04 -3.51
N TYR A 16 -5.21 -0.75 -3.88
CA TYR A 16 -5.83 0.33 -3.11
C TYR A 16 -6.42 1.37 -4.07
N GLU A 17 -7.70 1.72 -3.88
CA GLU A 17 -8.41 2.72 -4.71
C GLU A 17 -8.30 2.45 -6.23
N GLY A 18 -8.32 1.16 -6.61
CA GLY A 18 -8.19 0.73 -8.01
C GLY A 18 -6.75 0.51 -8.49
N GLU A 19 -5.76 1.08 -7.80
CA GLU A 19 -4.36 1.07 -8.22
C GLU A 19 -3.57 -0.09 -7.61
N GLN A 20 -2.52 -0.53 -8.30
CA GLN A 20 -1.59 -1.54 -7.79
C GLN A 20 -0.37 -0.88 -7.15
N LEU A 21 0.01 -1.38 -5.98
CA LEU A 21 1.12 -0.87 -5.21
C LEU A 21 1.96 -2.01 -4.65
N LYS A 22 3.23 -1.71 -4.38
CA LYS A 22 4.16 -2.60 -3.69
C LYS A 22 4.31 -2.20 -2.24
N VAL A 23 4.14 -3.14 -1.31
CA VAL A 23 4.37 -2.90 0.12
C VAL A 23 5.86 -2.66 0.37
N ILE A 24 6.23 -1.54 1.01
CA ILE A 24 7.62 -1.21 1.33
C ILE A 24 7.91 -1.14 2.83
N ALA A 25 6.88 -0.93 3.66
CA ALA A 25 6.96 -1.06 5.11
C ALA A 25 5.60 -1.50 5.67
N GLU A 26 5.63 -2.26 6.77
CA GLU A 26 4.45 -2.61 7.54
C GLU A 26 4.63 -2.15 8.99
N TYR A 27 3.60 -1.50 9.51
CA TYR A 27 3.47 -1.09 10.90
C TYR A 27 2.28 -1.81 11.52
N GLU A 28 1.99 -1.55 12.79
CA GLU A 28 0.91 -2.25 13.49
C GLU A 28 -0.46 -2.13 12.80
N ARG A 29 -0.85 -0.93 12.36
CA ARG A 29 -2.19 -0.66 11.78
C ARG A 29 -2.17 -0.22 10.32
N THR A 30 -0.99 0.03 9.78
CA THR A 30 -0.80 0.61 8.45
C THR A 30 0.29 -0.11 7.68
N ILE A 31 0.26 0.05 6.38
CA ILE A 31 1.38 -0.24 5.48
C ILE A 31 1.80 1.07 4.79
N VAL A 32 3.05 1.14 4.38
CA VAL A 32 3.50 2.11 3.38
C VAL A 32 3.67 1.34 2.09
N ALA A 33 3.05 1.85 1.02
CA ALA A 33 3.12 1.23 -0.30
C ALA A 33 3.53 2.26 -1.35
N GLU A 34 4.24 1.78 -2.37
CA GLU A 34 4.68 2.56 -3.53
C GLU A 34 3.84 2.19 -4.75
N PHE A 35 3.29 3.18 -5.45
CA PHE A 35 2.50 2.92 -6.66
C PHE A 35 3.38 2.28 -7.75
N ASN A 36 2.88 1.20 -8.37
CA ASN A 36 3.57 0.54 -9.48
C ASN A 36 3.61 1.43 -10.73
N ARG A 37 2.63 2.36 -10.86
CA ARG A 37 2.57 3.39 -11.89
C ARG A 37 2.44 4.76 -11.22
N PHE A 38 3.38 5.67 -11.48
CA PHE A 38 3.36 7.03 -10.95
C PHE A 38 4.02 8.01 -11.94
N PRO A 39 3.47 9.21 -12.20
CA PRO A 39 2.17 9.70 -11.70
C PRO A 39 1.00 8.84 -12.21
N ILE A 40 -0.15 8.92 -11.54
CA ILE A 40 -1.38 8.27 -11.97
C ILE A 40 -2.14 9.27 -12.85
N PRO A 41 -2.28 9.01 -14.17
CA PRO A 41 -2.94 9.94 -15.06
C PRO A 41 -4.35 10.29 -14.61
N ASP A 42 -4.72 11.56 -14.74
CA ASP A 42 -6.03 12.12 -14.39
C ASP A 42 -6.38 12.04 -12.89
N ARG A 43 -5.42 11.66 -12.04
CA ARG A 43 -5.59 11.51 -10.58
C ARG A 43 -4.40 12.06 -9.79
N GLU A 44 -3.59 12.93 -10.39
CA GLU A 44 -2.40 13.50 -9.77
C GLU A 44 -2.73 14.35 -8.53
N GLU A 45 -3.88 15.02 -8.52
CA GLU A 45 -4.36 15.77 -7.35
C GLU A 45 -4.79 14.84 -6.20
N GLU A 46 -5.38 13.69 -6.52
CA GLU A 46 -5.78 12.67 -5.53
C GLU A 46 -4.56 11.94 -4.95
N PHE A 47 -3.57 11.66 -5.80
CA PHE A 47 -2.33 10.96 -5.45
C PHE A 47 -1.10 11.79 -5.82
N PRO A 48 -0.82 12.87 -5.07
CA PRO A 48 0.29 13.76 -5.37
C PRO A 48 1.67 13.17 -5.03
N PHE A 49 1.71 12.01 -4.36
CA PHE A 49 2.94 11.38 -3.90
C PHE A 49 3.07 9.95 -4.41
N ARG A 50 4.30 9.57 -4.76
CA ARG A 50 4.64 8.21 -5.23
C ARG A 50 4.38 7.12 -4.18
N ARG A 51 4.34 7.48 -2.90
CA ARG A 51 4.14 6.59 -1.77
C ARG A 51 2.98 7.08 -0.91
N ILE A 52 2.28 6.12 -0.32
CA ILE A 52 1.11 6.41 0.52
C ILE A 52 1.09 5.49 1.74
N VAL A 53 0.52 6.00 2.83
CA VAL A 53 0.22 5.24 4.04
C VAL A 53 -1.22 4.73 3.94
N ILE A 54 -1.40 3.41 3.99
CA ILE A 54 -2.71 2.76 3.86
C ILE A 54 -3.03 2.02 5.16
N LYS A 55 -4.26 2.18 5.68
CA LYS A 55 -4.75 1.34 6.80
C LYS A 55 -4.87 -0.09 6.31
N LYS A 56 -4.41 -1.08 7.09
CA LYS A 56 -4.40 -2.50 6.66
C LYS A 56 -5.75 -3.00 6.12
N GLY A 57 -6.87 -2.61 6.77
CA GLY A 57 -8.22 -2.98 6.32
C GLY A 57 -8.74 -2.26 5.07
N LYS A 58 -7.91 -1.44 4.41
CA LYS A 58 -8.22 -0.77 3.13
C LYS A 58 -7.38 -1.30 1.97
N ALA A 59 -6.39 -2.15 2.24
CA ALA A 59 -5.56 -2.78 1.22
C ALA A 59 -6.08 -4.18 0.90
N GLU A 60 -6.17 -4.50 -0.39
CA GLU A 60 -6.58 -5.81 -0.89
C GLU A 60 -5.36 -6.57 -1.41
N ARG A 61 -5.20 -7.84 -1.03
CA ARG A 61 -4.15 -8.69 -1.60
C ARG A 61 -4.52 -9.08 -3.03
N ILE A 62 -3.54 -9.02 -3.93
CA ILE A 62 -3.66 -9.57 -5.27
C ILE A 62 -3.16 -11.02 -5.16
N GLY A 63 -4.08 -11.98 -5.34
CA GLY A 63 -3.78 -13.42 -5.26
C GLY A 63 -2.82 -13.91 -6.33
#